data_AF-A0A510JE19-F1
#
_entry.id   AF-A0A510JE19-F1
#
_cell.length_a   1.000
_cell.length_b   1.000
_cell.length_c   1.000
_cell.angle_alpha   90.00
_cell.angle_beta   90.00
_cell.angle_gamma   90.00
#
_symmetry.space_group_name_H-M   'P 1'
#
loop_
_entity.id
_entity.type
_entity.pdbx_description
1 polymer ?
#
loop_
_entity_poly.entity_id
_entity_poly.type
_entity_poly.pdbx_seq_one_letter_code
_entity_poly.pdbx_strand_id
1 'polypeptide(L)' 'MKKLILITVLGIAVVSCSLLDNEAYQEMKRERAERGVKCYRYSGGYVHCEDRDENRY' A
#
# COMPACT_ATOMS: atom_id res chain seq x y z
N MET A 1 -22.51 19.83 -21.91
CA MET A 1 -22.82 18.60 -21.13
C MET A 1 -21.75 17.51 -21.26
N LYS A 2 -21.25 17.15 -22.46
CA LYS A 2 -20.19 16.13 -22.66
C LYS A 2 -18.89 16.35 -21.83
N LYS A 3 -18.49 17.61 -21.61
CA LYS A 3 -17.32 17.95 -20.78
C LYS A 3 -17.49 17.59 -19.30
N LEU A 4 -18.71 17.73 -18.76
CA LEU A 4 -18.98 17.42 -17.35
C LEU A 4 -18.89 15.92 -17.10
N ILE A 5 -19.43 15.10 -18.00
CA ILE A 5 -19.35 13.64 -17.94
C ILE A 5 -17.89 13.18 -17.86
N LEU A 6 -17.03 13.74 -18.72
CA LEU A 6 -15.60 13.41 -18.73
C LEU A 6 -14.91 13.78 -17.42
N ILE A 7 -15.21 14.96 -16.86
CA ILE A 7 -14.66 15.42 -15.58
C ILE A 7 -15.10 14.51 -14.44
N THR A 8 -16.38 14.10 -14.39
CA THR A 8 -16.87 13.16 -13.36
C THR A 8 -16.18 11.80 -13.45
N VAL A 9 -16.02 11.24 -14.65
CA VAL A 9 -15.35 9.94 -14.82
C VAL A 9 -13.89 10.01 -14.38
N LEU A 10 -13.18 11.07 -14.77
CA LEU A 10 -11.80 11.30 -14.35
C LEU A 10 -11.69 11.50 -12.83
N GLY A 11 -12.61 12.26 -12.23
CA GLY A 11 -12.67 12.47 -10.78
C GLY A 11 -12.86 11.17 -10.03
N ILE A 12 -13.80 10.32 -10.46
CA ILE A 12 -14.04 8.99 -9.86
C ILE A 12 -12.79 8.11 -10.00
N ALA A 13 -12.15 8.06 -11.17
CA ALA A 13 -10.95 7.25 -11.37
C ALA A 13 -9.79 7.63 -10.41
N VAL A 14 -9.56 8.94 -10.21
CA VAL A 14 -8.49 9.43 -9.31
C VAL A 14 -8.81 9.13 -7.84
N VAL A 15 -10.07 9.31 -7.44
CA VAL A 15 -10.53 9.04 -6.06
C VAL A 15 -10.47 7.54 -5.76
N SER A 16 -10.86 6.68 -6.73
CA SER A 16 -10.82 5.23 -6.57
C SER A 16 -9.39 4.70 -6.37
N CYS A 17 -8.41 5.15 -7.16
CA CYS A 17 -7.01 4.76 -6.95
C CYS A 17 -6.50 5.18 -5.56
N SER A 18 -6.83 6.40 -5.14
CA SER A 18 -6.35 6.95 -3.86
C SER A 18 -6.98 6.28 -2.63
N LEU A 19 -8.26 5.88 -2.72
CA LEU A 19 -8.96 5.15 -1.66
C LEU A 19 -8.47 3.71 -1.54
N LEU A 20 -8.37 3.00 -2.66
CA LEU A 20 -7.93 1.60 -2.69
C LEU A 20 -6.47 1.47 -2.22
N ASP A 21 -5.59 2.38 -2.64
CA ASP A 21 -4.20 2.39 -2.18
C ASP A 21 -4.11 2.61 -0.66
N ASN A 22 -5.02 3.41 -0.07
CA ASN A 22 -5.03 3.65 1.36
C ASN A 22 -5.54 2.43 2.13
N GLU A 23 -6.68 1.85 1.74
CA GLU A 23 -7.23 0.66 2.37
C GLU A 23 -6.26 -0.53 2.30
N ALA A 24 -5.74 -0.84 1.11
CA ALA A 24 -4.76 -1.90 0.92
C ALA A 24 -3.47 -1.64 1.71
N TYR A 25 -3.01 -0.39 1.79
CA TYR A 25 -1.84 -0.03 2.59
C TYR A 25 -2.08 -0.19 4.09
N GLN A 26 -3.26 0.20 4.60
CA GLN A 26 -3.62 0.04 6.00
C GLN A 26 -3.75 -1.43 6.38
N GLU A 27 -4.38 -2.25 5.54
CA GLU A 27 -4.47 -3.69 5.73
C GLU A 27 -3.08 -4.33 5.76
N MET A 28 -2.24 -4.06 4.77
CA MET A 28 -0.84 -4.51 4.74
C MET A 28 -0.07 -4.08 5.99
N LYS A 29 -0.30 -2.86 6.49
CA LYS A 29 0.35 -2.37 7.71
C LYS A 29 -0.15 -3.10 8.96
N ARG A 30 -1.46 -3.37 9.05
CA ARG A 30 -2.06 -4.16 10.14
C ARG A 30 -1.56 -5.59 10.11
N GLU A 31 -1.58 -6.23 8.96
CA GLU A 31 -1.12 -7.60 8.77
C GLU A 31 0.37 -7.75 9.12
N ARG A 32 1.22 -6.80 8.70
CA ARG A 32 2.62 -6.76 9.13
C ARG A 32 2.77 -6.55 10.64
N ALA A 33 1.93 -5.73 11.26
CA ALA A 33 1.96 -5.50 12.70
C ALA A 33 1.52 -6.76 13.48
N GLU A 34 0.49 -7.45 13.00
CA GLU A 34 -0.04 -8.70 13.57
C GLU A 34 0.97 -9.85 13.44
N ARG A 35 1.51 -10.07 12.23
CA ARG A 35 2.61 -11.02 11.96
C ARG A 35 3.95 -10.60 12.61
N GLY A 36 4.03 -9.34 13.07
CA GLY A 36 5.21 -8.70 13.63
C GLY A 36 6.41 -8.64 12.69
N VAL A 37 6.13 -8.50 11.38
CA VAL A 37 7.15 -8.37 10.35
C VAL A 37 7.87 -7.02 10.48
N LYS A 38 9.19 -7.06 10.62
CA LYS A 38 10.07 -5.89 10.57
C LYS A 38 10.93 -5.95 9.32
N CYS A 39 10.91 -4.89 8.54
CA CYS A 39 11.74 -4.76 7.34
C CYS A 39 12.81 -3.70 7.55
N TYR A 40 14.07 -4.06 7.29
CA TYR A 40 15.24 -3.21 7.36
C TYR A 40 15.68 -2.84 5.95
N ARG A 41 15.90 -1.55 5.70
CA ARG A 41 16.43 -1.05 4.43
C ARG A 41 17.86 -0.54 4.64
N TYR A 42 18.78 -1.07 3.84
CA TYR A 42 20.18 -0.68 3.86
C TYR A 42 20.47 0.38 2.81
N SER A 43 21.52 1.16 3.00
CA SER A 43 21.94 2.25 2.11
C SER A 43 22.20 1.81 0.65
N GLY A 44 22.47 0.52 0.43
CA GLY A 44 22.61 -0.09 -0.91
C GLY A 44 21.30 -0.50 -1.59
N GLY A 45 20.13 -0.20 -1.01
CA GLY A 45 18.83 -0.56 -1.58
C GLY A 45 18.35 -1.98 -1.24
N TYR A 46 19.17 -2.77 -0.55
CA TYR A 46 18.76 -4.08 -0.03
C TYR A 46 17.68 -3.91 1.05
N VAL A 47 16.63 -4.73 0.97
CA VAL A 47 15.53 -4.80 1.93
C VAL A 47 15.48 -6.22 2.49
N HIS A 48 15.48 -6.32 3.81
CA HIS A 48 15.43 -7.60 4.53
C HIS A 48 14.25 -7.58 5.49
N CYS A 49 13.35 -8.56 5.41
CA CYS A 49 12.19 -8.65 6.28
C CYS A 49 12.25 -9.89 7.17
N GLU A 50 11.94 -9.71 8.46
CA GLU A 50 11.91 -10.78 9.47
C GLU A 50 10.55 -10.77 10.15
N ASP A 51 9.91 -11.93 10.30
CA ASP A 51 8.71 -12.11 11.12
C ASP A 51 9.06 -12.49 12.57
N ARG A 52 8.04 -12.66 13.42
CA ARG A 52 8.24 -13.04 14.84
C ARG A 52 8.82 -14.45 15.03
N ASP A 53 8.72 -15.29 14.01
CA ASP A 53 9.13 -16.69 14.02
C ASP A 53 10.52 -16.86 13.36
N GLU A 54 11.26 -15.76 13.18
CA GLU A 54 12.59 -15.67 12.55
C GLU A 54 12.63 -16.13 11.08
N ASN A 55 11.49 -16.20 10.38
CA ASN A 55 11.49 -16.49 8.95
C ASN A 55 11.92 -15.24 8.15
N ARG A 56 12.79 -15.47 7.16
CA ARG A 56 13.35 -14.43 6.28
C ARG A 56 12.64 -14.40 4.94
N TYR A 57 12.28 -13.21 4.47
CA TYR A 57 11.59 -12.94 3.20
C TYR A 57 12.26 -11.84 2.38
#